data_AF-A0A4R6IFF1-F1
#
_entry.id   AF-A0A4R6IFF1-F1
#
_cell.length_a   1.000
_cell.length_b   1.000
_cell.length_c   1.000
_cell.angle_alpha   90.00
_cell.angle_beta   90.00
_cell.angle_gamma   90.00
#
_symmetry.space_group_name_H-M   'P 1'
#
loop_
_entity.id
_entity.type
_entity.pdbx_description
1 polymer ?
#
loop_
_entity_poly.entity_id
_entity_poly.type
_entity_poly.pdbx_seq_one_letter_code
_entity_poly.pdbx_strand_id
1 'polypeptide(L)'
;MQNQIKEKNDTIKISFKNKLSKFKNKIINFKKSTSNVVLVKKMVFSALMLTLVLLFSFLATLSGVFNFLNIDISIIFILITIVVAGYPFGFLLLILKLAIGPSFNGSYHAIGMIGHLLVFIAFLTFITLFYLILNVAFLIKSKNNKLKKTKFVVNDMLKELKYYEIILYLVLATIITTLFMSTLNTFIFNAIYFNLFRMIEDASLSTIVRTYNQNDALRVFFFYIPNYYAASYSLYITFNLIQFGISTVVAFLFILTYKKTGQRFDLDKGIYL
;
A
#
# COMPACT_ATOMS: atom_id res chain seq x y z
N MET A 1 40.19 -55.14 27.07
CA MET A 1 39.51 -54.07 27.83
C MET A 1 39.47 -52.74 27.09
N GLN A 2 40.60 -52.21 26.57
CA GLN A 2 40.61 -50.93 25.83
C GLN A 2 39.71 -50.91 24.56
N ASN A 3 39.67 -52.00 23.79
CA ASN A 3 38.82 -52.08 22.59
C ASN A 3 37.32 -52.01 22.90
N GLN A 4 36.87 -52.65 23.99
CA GLN A 4 35.47 -52.62 24.44
C GLN A 4 35.06 -51.22 24.92
N ILE A 5 35.97 -50.49 25.56
CA ILE A 5 35.74 -49.09 25.97
C ILE A 5 35.61 -48.20 24.73
N LYS A 6 36.44 -48.43 23.71
CA LYS A 6 36.40 -47.69 22.44
C LYS A 6 35.07 -47.91 21.69
N GLU A 7 34.64 -49.16 21.51
CA GLU A 7 33.36 -49.48 20.87
C GLU A 7 32.16 -48.89 21.61
N LYS A 8 32.15 -48.94 22.95
CA LYS A 8 31.09 -48.34 23.77
C LYS A 8 31.06 -46.82 23.61
N ASN A 9 32.21 -46.16 23.53
CA ASN A 9 32.28 -44.72 23.31
C ASN A 9 31.80 -44.32 21.91
N ASP A 10 32.13 -45.11 20.88
CA ASP A 10 31.71 -44.83 19.51
C ASP A 10 30.20 -45.03 19.32
N THR A 11 29.62 -46.07 19.91
CA THR A 11 28.16 -46.28 19.93
C THR A 11 27.41 -45.16 20.66
N ILE A 12 27.94 -44.67 21.79
CA ILE A 12 27.38 -43.51 22.50
C ILE A 12 27.42 -42.25 21.61
N LYS A 13 28.55 -41.98 20.95
CA LYS A 13 28.69 -40.82 20.05
C LYS A 13 27.71 -40.89 18.87
N ILE A 14 27.55 -42.06 18.25
CA ILE A 14 26.62 -42.27 17.14
C ILE A 14 25.17 -42.07 17.61
N SER A 15 24.80 -42.65 18.75
CA SER A 15 23.46 -42.49 19.36
C SER A 15 23.14 -41.02 19.66
N PHE A 16 24.12 -40.29 20.25
CA PHE A 16 23.97 -38.87 20.54
C PHE A 16 23.81 -38.03 19.27
N LYS A 17 24.63 -38.27 18.24
CA LYS A 17 24.55 -37.59 16.95
C LYS A 17 23.19 -37.81 16.26
N ASN A 18 22.67 -39.04 16.32
CA ASN A 18 21.36 -39.39 15.77
C ASN A 18 20.19 -38.74 16.54
N LYS A 19 20.29 -38.64 17.87
CA LYS A 19 19.31 -37.89 18.68
C LYS A 19 19.33 -36.39 18.33
N LEU A 20 20.52 -35.81 18.17
CA LEU A 20 20.68 -34.40 17.79
C LEU A 20 20.16 -34.10 16.39
N SER A 21 20.39 -34.98 15.41
CA SER A 21 19.86 -34.80 14.06
C SER A 21 18.33 -34.92 14.02
N LYS A 22 17.74 -35.90 14.72
CA LYS A 22 16.27 -36.01 14.88
C LYS A 22 15.68 -34.78 15.56
N PHE A 23 16.33 -34.26 16.60
CA PHE A 23 15.88 -33.05 17.29
C PHE A 23 15.95 -31.80 16.39
N LYS A 24 17.06 -31.61 15.65
CA LYS A 24 17.18 -30.53 14.66
C LYS A 24 16.09 -30.63 13.58
N ASN A 25 15.84 -31.82 13.03
CA ASN A 25 14.79 -32.02 12.03
C ASN A 25 13.40 -31.75 12.60
N LYS A 26 13.12 -32.14 13.85
CA LYS A 26 11.86 -31.81 14.53
C LYS A 26 11.69 -30.31 14.69
N ILE A 27 12.74 -29.57 15.06
CA ILE A 27 12.71 -28.11 15.16
C ILE A 27 12.46 -27.47 13.79
N ILE A 28 13.13 -27.93 12.74
CA ILE A 28 12.94 -27.41 11.37
C ILE A 28 11.51 -27.64 10.90
N ASN A 29 10.98 -28.86 11.08
CA ASN A 29 9.60 -29.19 10.71
C ASN A 29 8.58 -28.39 11.51
N PHE A 30 8.81 -28.20 12.81
CA PHE A 30 7.97 -27.35 13.65
C PHE A 30 7.96 -25.90 13.15
N LYS A 31 9.13 -25.30 12.90
CA LYS A 31 9.25 -23.93 12.33
C LYS A 31 8.59 -23.81 10.95
N LYS A 32 8.67 -24.84 10.11
CA LYS A 32 8.01 -24.87 8.79
C LYS A 32 6.49 -24.92 8.95
N SER A 33 5.99 -25.74 9.88
CA SER A 33 4.56 -25.85 10.16
C SER A 33 3.97 -24.54 10.67
N THR A 34 4.62 -23.88 11.63
CA THR A 34 4.13 -22.61 12.17
C THR A 34 4.15 -21.49 11.12
N SER A 35 5.22 -21.42 10.31
CA SER A 35 5.29 -20.49 9.16
C SER A 35 4.16 -20.67 8.15
N ASN A 36 3.69 -21.91 7.92
CA ASN A 36 2.57 -22.16 7.00
C ASN A 36 1.25 -21.67 7.61
N VAL A 37 1.01 -21.90 8.91
CA VAL A 37 -0.20 -21.43 9.60
C VAL A 37 -0.29 -19.91 9.55
N VAL A 38 0.83 -19.22 9.81
CA VAL A 38 0.94 -17.76 9.67
C VAL A 38 0.59 -17.29 8.27
N LEU A 39 1.14 -17.94 7.25
CA LEU A 39 0.91 -17.59 5.86
C LEU A 39 -0.57 -17.73 5.50
N VAL A 40 -1.20 -18.84 5.89
CA VAL A 40 -2.63 -19.07 5.66
C VAL A 40 -3.48 -17.98 6.33
N LYS A 41 -3.19 -17.60 7.58
CA LYS A 41 -3.89 -16.49 8.24
C LYS A 41 -3.76 -15.18 7.49
N LYS A 42 -2.57 -14.86 6.96
CA LYS A 42 -2.34 -13.66 6.14
C LYS A 42 -3.13 -13.69 4.83
N MET A 43 -3.21 -14.85 4.18
CA MET A 43 -4.02 -15.04 2.97
C MET A 43 -5.51 -14.82 3.27
N VAL A 44 -6.04 -15.44 4.32
CA VAL A 44 -7.44 -15.29 4.74
C VAL A 44 -7.74 -13.83 5.07
N PHE A 45 -6.88 -13.16 5.85
CA PHE A 45 -7.03 -11.75 6.17
C PHE A 45 -7.01 -10.86 4.93
N SER A 46 -6.08 -11.11 3.99
CA SER A 46 -5.97 -10.34 2.75
C SER A 46 -7.19 -10.55 1.85
N ALA A 47 -7.77 -11.75 1.81
CA ALA A 47 -9.00 -12.02 1.09
C ALA A 47 -10.18 -11.21 1.67
N LEU A 48 -10.33 -11.17 3.00
CA LEU A 48 -11.34 -10.34 3.67
C LEU A 48 -11.13 -8.85 3.37
N MET A 49 -9.88 -8.38 3.42
CA MET A 49 -9.54 -7.00 3.09
C MET A 49 -9.82 -6.68 1.61
N LEU A 50 -9.57 -7.62 0.69
CA LEU A 50 -9.91 -7.45 -0.73
C LEU A 50 -11.42 -7.26 -0.92
N THR A 51 -12.26 -8.02 -0.21
CA THR A 51 -13.71 -7.82 -0.24
C THR A 51 -14.09 -6.40 0.17
N LEU A 52 -13.47 -5.87 1.23
CA LEU A 52 -13.69 -4.48 1.67
C LEU A 52 -13.14 -3.47 0.65
N VAL A 53 -11.97 -3.73 0.06
CA VAL A 53 -11.41 -2.88 -1.00
C VAL A 53 -12.38 -2.75 -2.17
N LEU A 54 -12.95 -3.87 -2.64
CA LEU A 54 -13.88 -3.87 -3.76
C LEU A 54 -15.21 -3.20 -3.38
N LEU A 55 -15.75 -3.49 -2.18
CA LEU A 55 -16.97 -2.86 -1.69
C LEU A 55 -16.84 -1.34 -1.63
N PHE A 56 -15.77 -0.83 -1.04
CA PHE A 56 -15.57 0.62 -0.92
C PHE A 56 -15.16 1.28 -2.24
N SER A 57 -14.51 0.54 -3.15
CA SER A 57 -14.27 1.01 -4.51
C SER A 57 -15.57 1.14 -5.30
N PHE A 58 -16.56 0.27 -5.05
CA PHE A 58 -17.91 0.43 -5.59
C PHE A 58 -18.61 1.63 -4.98
N LEU A 59 -18.60 1.78 -3.64
CA LEU A 59 -19.20 2.95 -2.99
C LEU A 59 -18.58 4.28 -3.46
N ALA A 60 -17.31 4.30 -3.82
CA ALA A 60 -16.64 5.48 -4.34
C ALA A 60 -17.33 6.03 -5.61
N THR A 61 -17.93 5.18 -6.45
CA THR A 61 -18.63 5.64 -7.66
C THR A 61 -19.91 6.40 -7.36
N LEU A 62 -20.49 6.20 -6.17
CA LEU A 62 -21.64 6.96 -5.68
C LEU A 62 -21.24 8.35 -5.16
N SER A 63 -19.95 8.60 -4.92
CA SER A 63 -19.43 9.83 -4.32
C SER A 63 -18.82 10.82 -5.33
N GLY A 64 -19.04 10.60 -6.63
CA GLY A 64 -18.40 11.40 -7.68
C GLY A 64 -18.82 12.87 -7.65
N VAL A 65 -17.88 13.75 -7.29
CA VAL A 65 -18.13 15.21 -7.24
C VAL A 65 -18.15 15.80 -8.66
N PHE A 66 -17.40 15.20 -9.59
CA PHE A 66 -17.29 15.68 -10.97
C PHE A 66 -17.41 14.57 -12.03
N ASN A 67 -18.03 13.43 -11.73
CA ASN A 67 -18.09 12.22 -12.58
C ASN A 67 -16.73 11.54 -12.92
N PHE A 68 -15.60 12.26 -12.86
CA PHE A 68 -14.24 11.72 -13.09
C PHE A 68 -13.37 11.70 -11.82
N LEU A 69 -13.75 12.46 -10.80
CA LEU A 69 -13.08 12.51 -9.50
C LEU A 69 -13.99 11.86 -8.44
N ASN A 70 -13.58 10.69 -7.98
CA ASN A 70 -14.29 9.91 -6.97
C ASN A 70 -13.40 9.79 -5.74
N ILE A 71 -13.97 10.05 -4.55
CA ILE A 71 -13.26 9.86 -3.29
C ILE A 71 -13.26 8.37 -2.96
N ASP A 72 -12.12 7.71 -3.14
CA ASP A 72 -12.00 6.27 -3.01
C ASP A 72 -11.26 5.89 -1.72
N ILE A 73 -12.02 5.62 -0.67
CA ILE A 73 -11.47 5.28 0.64
C ILE A 73 -10.96 3.83 0.75
N SER A 74 -11.01 3.03 -0.33
CA SER A 74 -10.54 1.64 -0.31
C SER A 74 -9.04 1.49 -0.03
N ILE A 75 -8.23 2.54 -0.24
CA ILE A 75 -6.80 2.55 0.10
C ILE A 75 -6.55 2.28 1.59
N ILE A 76 -7.50 2.61 2.47
CA ILE A 76 -7.40 2.37 3.91
C ILE A 76 -7.25 0.87 4.18
N PHE A 77 -8.03 0.02 3.52
CA PHE A 77 -7.95 -1.45 3.70
C PHE A 77 -6.66 -2.02 3.10
N ILE A 78 -6.14 -1.41 2.04
CA ILE A 78 -4.83 -1.76 1.48
C ILE A 78 -3.72 -1.44 2.51
N LEU A 79 -3.75 -0.26 3.13
CA LEU A 79 -2.80 0.13 4.17
C LEU A 79 -2.88 -0.78 5.41
N ILE A 80 -4.09 -1.11 5.86
CA ILE A 80 -4.33 -2.08 6.94
C ILE A 80 -3.67 -3.42 6.58
N THR A 81 -3.83 -3.87 5.34
CA THR A 81 -3.20 -5.11 4.85
C THR A 81 -1.68 -5.02 4.85
N ILE A 82 -1.10 -3.89 4.46
CA ILE A 82 0.35 -3.67 4.50
C ILE A 82 0.88 -3.75 5.92
N VAL A 83 0.18 -3.15 6.89
CA VAL A 83 0.55 -3.19 8.30
C VAL A 83 0.49 -4.63 8.83
N VAL A 84 -0.64 -5.32 8.67
CA VAL A 84 -0.89 -6.63 9.29
C VAL A 84 -0.24 -7.79 8.54
N ALA A 85 -0.44 -7.88 7.22
CA ALA A 85 0.02 -9.01 6.41
C ALA A 85 1.39 -8.75 5.76
N GLY A 86 1.69 -7.48 5.43
CA GLY A 86 2.94 -7.04 4.84
C GLY A 86 2.75 -6.42 3.44
N TYR A 87 3.77 -5.70 2.97
CA TYR A 87 3.77 -5.00 1.69
C TYR A 87 3.36 -5.86 0.48
N PRO A 88 3.85 -7.11 0.30
CA PRO A 88 3.47 -7.92 -0.86
C PRO A 88 1.97 -8.21 -0.97
N PHE A 89 1.29 -8.39 0.18
CA PHE A 89 -0.16 -8.63 0.20
C PHE A 89 -0.93 -7.36 -0.15
N GLY A 90 -0.54 -6.20 0.38
CA GLY A 90 -1.15 -4.93 -0.01
C GLY A 90 -0.95 -4.59 -1.49
N PHE A 91 0.24 -4.86 -2.03
CA PHE A 91 0.52 -4.69 -3.45
C PHE A 91 -0.31 -5.64 -4.31
N LEU A 92 -0.47 -6.90 -3.90
CA LEU A 92 -1.35 -7.86 -4.58
C LEU A 92 -2.81 -7.36 -4.58
N LEU A 93 -3.31 -6.86 -3.46
CA LEU A 93 -4.65 -6.26 -3.37
C LEU A 93 -4.82 -5.10 -4.35
N LEU A 94 -3.79 -4.28 -4.51
CA LEU A 94 -3.80 -3.17 -5.46
C LEU A 94 -3.92 -3.66 -6.92
N ILE A 95 -3.16 -4.69 -7.30
CA ILE A 95 -3.24 -5.31 -8.62
C ILE A 95 -4.63 -5.92 -8.85
N LEU A 96 -5.13 -6.68 -7.88
CA LEU A 96 -6.45 -7.30 -7.96
C LEU A 96 -7.56 -6.24 -8.05
N LYS A 97 -7.43 -5.13 -7.34
CA LYS A 97 -8.34 -3.98 -7.48
C LYS A 97 -8.33 -3.42 -8.89
N LEU A 98 -7.17 -3.23 -9.51
CA LEU A 98 -7.09 -2.76 -10.90
C LEU A 98 -7.73 -3.75 -11.88
N ALA A 99 -7.52 -5.05 -11.68
CA ALA A 99 -8.03 -6.09 -12.58
C ALA A 99 -9.56 -6.29 -12.47
N ILE A 100 -10.08 -6.28 -11.24
CA ILE A 100 -11.47 -6.61 -10.94
C ILE A 100 -12.33 -5.35 -10.83
N GLY A 101 -11.79 -4.23 -10.33
CA GLY A 101 -12.51 -2.99 -10.09
C GLY A 101 -13.36 -2.48 -11.27
N PRO A 102 -12.87 -2.49 -12.52
CA PRO A 102 -13.66 -2.06 -13.68
C PRO A 102 -14.96 -2.87 -13.90
N SER A 103 -15.03 -4.13 -13.45
CA SER A 103 -16.19 -4.99 -13.65
C SER A 103 -17.44 -4.52 -12.90
N PHE A 104 -17.27 -3.84 -11.76
CA PHE A 104 -18.38 -3.35 -10.95
C PHE A 104 -19.10 -2.15 -11.56
N ASN A 105 -18.42 -1.42 -12.45
CA ASN A 105 -18.93 -0.17 -13.02
C ASN A 105 -19.14 -0.25 -14.53
N GLY A 106 -18.94 -1.43 -15.16
CA GLY A 106 -18.94 -1.56 -16.62
C GLY A 106 -17.82 -0.76 -17.30
N SER A 107 -16.74 -0.46 -16.58
CA SER A 107 -15.71 0.50 -16.96
C SER A 107 -14.56 -0.11 -17.77
N TYR A 108 -14.80 -1.21 -18.49
CA TYR A 108 -13.79 -1.85 -19.37
C TYR A 108 -13.56 -1.10 -20.70
N HIS A 109 -14.27 -0.01 -20.93
CA HIS A 109 -13.98 0.92 -22.03
C HIS A 109 -12.74 1.79 -21.71
N ALA A 110 -12.11 2.36 -22.74
CA ALA A 110 -10.81 3.04 -22.62
C ALA A 110 -10.77 4.14 -21.53
N ILE A 111 -11.80 4.98 -21.47
CA ILE A 111 -11.91 6.07 -20.49
C ILE A 111 -11.97 5.52 -19.06
N GLY A 112 -12.84 4.52 -18.83
CA GLY A 112 -12.98 3.85 -17.54
C GLY A 112 -11.66 3.20 -17.09
N MET A 113 -10.97 2.50 -17.99
CA MET A 113 -9.69 1.87 -17.70
C MET A 113 -8.60 2.88 -17.32
N ILE A 114 -8.56 4.05 -17.97
CA ILE A 114 -7.63 5.13 -17.60
C ILE A 114 -7.95 5.67 -16.20
N GLY A 115 -9.23 5.83 -15.85
CA GLY A 115 -9.63 6.21 -14.50
C GLY A 115 -9.14 5.21 -13.44
N HIS A 116 -9.32 3.91 -13.69
CA HIS A 116 -8.83 2.86 -12.79
C HIS A 116 -7.30 2.81 -12.72
N LEU A 117 -6.60 3.03 -13.84
CA LEU A 117 -5.15 3.11 -13.88
C LEU A 117 -4.62 4.31 -13.08
N LEU A 118 -5.27 5.46 -13.19
CA LEU A 118 -4.96 6.66 -12.42
C LEU A 118 -5.06 6.41 -10.92
N VAL A 119 -6.16 5.79 -10.47
CA VAL A 119 -6.34 5.40 -9.07
C VAL A 119 -5.27 4.40 -8.63
N PHE A 120 -4.94 3.42 -9.48
CA PHE A 120 -3.86 2.47 -9.22
C PHE A 120 -2.52 3.17 -9.02
N ILE A 121 -2.13 4.08 -9.92
CA ILE A 121 -0.86 4.83 -9.84
C ILE A 121 -0.85 5.69 -8.57
N ALA A 122 -1.94 6.41 -8.29
CA ALA A 122 -2.05 7.26 -7.11
C ALA A 122 -1.86 6.45 -5.80
N PHE A 123 -2.55 5.31 -5.70
CA PHE A 123 -2.47 4.44 -4.54
C PHE A 123 -1.10 3.77 -4.43
N LEU A 124 -0.54 3.28 -5.55
CA LEU A 124 0.79 2.68 -5.59
C LEU A 124 1.84 3.67 -5.08
N THR A 125 1.81 4.90 -5.57
CA THR A 125 2.74 5.95 -5.15
C THR A 125 2.60 6.23 -3.65
N PHE A 126 1.38 6.39 -3.15
CA PHE A 126 1.13 6.64 -1.73
C PHE A 126 1.67 5.52 -0.83
N ILE A 127 1.27 4.27 -1.10
CA ILE A 127 1.68 3.13 -0.27
C ILE A 127 3.19 2.87 -0.34
N THR A 128 3.79 3.06 -1.52
CA THR A 128 5.23 2.85 -1.73
C THR A 128 6.03 3.91 -1.00
N LEU A 129 5.65 5.20 -1.13
CA LEU A 129 6.33 6.29 -0.42
C LEU A 129 6.22 6.13 1.08
N PHE A 130 5.02 5.84 1.60
CA PHE A 130 4.84 5.57 3.03
C PHE A 130 5.74 4.42 3.51
N TYR A 131 5.77 3.30 2.78
CA TYR A 131 6.62 2.16 3.11
C TYR A 131 8.12 2.49 3.04
N LEU A 132 8.56 3.24 2.03
CA LEU A 132 9.97 3.65 1.88
C LEU A 132 10.41 4.59 3.00
N ILE A 133 9.60 5.62 3.32
CA ILE A 133 9.87 6.56 4.41
C ILE A 133 9.99 5.80 5.74
N LEU A 134 9.07 4.87 6.00
CA LEU A 134 9.09 4.02 7.19
C LEU A 134 10.38 3.19 7.29
N ASN A 135 10.78 2.54 6.20
CA ASN A 135 12.00 1.74 6.13
C ASN A 135 13.25 2.59 6.37
N VAL A 136 13.36 3.74 5.71
CA VAL A 136 14.51 4.65 5.85
C VAL A 136 14.61 5.14 7.30
N ALA A 137 13.49 5.56 7.90
CA ALA A 137 13.45 5.98 9.30
C ALA A 137 13.89 4.87 10.26
N PHE A 138 13.42 3.64 10.03
CA PHE A 138 13.82 2.48 10.82
C PHE A 138 15.31 2.16 10.68
N LEU A 139 15.86 2.20 9.46
CA LEU A 139 17.29 1.98 9.20
C LEU A 139 18.18 2.99 9.93
N ILE A 140 17.80 4.27 9.93
CA ILE A 140 18.53 5.33 10.62
C ILE A 140 18.57 5.06 12.14
N LYS A 141 17.44 4.68 12.74
CA LYS A 141 17.36 4.37 14.17
C LYS A 141 18.09 3.08 14.55
N SER A 142 17.96 2.05 13.72
CA SER A 142 18.59 0.74 13.94
C SER A 142 20.12 0.80 13.84
N LYS A 143 20.69 1.79 13.16
CA LYS A 143 22.16 2.00 13.17
C LYS A 143 22.67 2.44 14.55
N ASN A 144 21.85 3.14 15.33
CA ASN A 144 22.24 3.71 16.62
C ASN A 144 22.02 2.74 17.79
N ASN A 145 21.00 1.87 17.69
CA ASN A 145 20.75 0.81 18.67
C ASN A 145 21.32 -0.49 18.10
N LYS A 146 22.17 -1.23 18.83
CA LYS A 146 22.80 -2.52 18.41
C LYS A 146 21.77 -3.66 18.18
N LEU A 147 20.67 -3.40 17.49
CA LEU A 147 19.59 -4.32 17.19
C LEU A 147 20.05 -5.29 16.12
N LYS A 148 19.95 -6.57 16.45
CA LYS A 148 20.27 -7.67 15.53
C LYS A 148 19.35 -7.57 14.31
N LYS A 149 19.96 -7.66 13.11
CA LYS A 149 19.30 -7.79 11.80
C LYS A 149 18.28 -8.93 11.83
N THR A 150 17.07 -8.64 12.27
CA THR A 150 15.92 -9.53 12.16
C THR A 150 15.03 -8.98 11.05
N LYS A 151 14.26 -9.87 10.41
CA LYS A 151 13.54 -9.60 9.15
C LYS A 151 12.75 -8.29 9.23
N PHE A 152 12.83 -7.48 8.17
CA PHE A 152 12.08 -6.22 8.03
C PHE A 152 10.58 -6.49 7.93
N VAL A 153 9.91 -6.44 9.07
CA VAL A 153 8.46 -6.57 9.17
C VAL A 153 7.89 -5.21 9.58
N VAL A 154 6.87 -4.73 8.87
CA VAL A 154 6.24 -3.41 9.11
C VAL A 154 5.81 -3.24 10.56
N ASN A 155 5.24 -4.28 11.17
CA ASN A 155 4.82 -4.24 12.56
C ASN A 155 5.96 -3.96 13.54
N ASP A 156 7.15 -4.53 13.31
CA ASP A 156 8.30 -4.28 14.17
C ASP A 156 8.81 -2.84 13.99
N MET A 157 8.74 -2.29 12.78
CA MET A 157 9.05 -0.88 12.52
C MET A 157 8.10 0.05 13.26
N LEU A 158 6.79 -0.23 13.24
CA LEU A 158 5.78 0.60 13.90
C LEU A 158 5.86 0.56 15.44
N LYS A 159 6.38 -0.52 16.04
CA LYS A 159 6.59 -0.61 17.49
C LYS A 159 7.62 0.41 17.98
N GLU A 160 8.70 0.57 17.25
CA GLU A 160 9.82 1.47 17.59
C GLU A 160 9.50 2.95 17.34
N LEU A 161 8.52 3.24 16.48
CA LEU A 161 8.16 4.61 16.12
C LEU A 161 7.21 5.25 17.12
N LYS A 162 7.42 6.52 17.43
CA LYS A 162 6.49 7.31 18.24
C LYS A 162 5.30 7.74 17.38
N TYR A 163 4.17 8.02 18.02
CA TYR A 163 2.93 8.35 17.30
C TYR A 163 3.07 9.58 16.38
N TYR A 164 3.77 10.61 16.82
CA TYR A 164 4.02 11.81 16.00
C TYR A 164 4.87 11.52 14.75
N GLU A 165 5.74 10.51 14.80
CA GLU A 165 6.57 10.13 13.65
C GLU A 165 5.73 9.41 12.59
N ILE A 166 4.81 8.54 13.02
CA ILE A 166 3.91 7.81 12.12
C ILE A 166 3.03 8.80 11.34
N ILE A 167 2.41 9.76 12.04
CA ILE A 167 1.58 10.77 11.37
C ILE A 167 2.42 11.68 10.47
N LEU A 168 3.63 12.07 10.89
CA LEU A 168 4.54 12.84 10.04
C LEU A 168 4.85 12.09 8.74
N TYR A 169 5.12 10.79 8.79
CA TYR A 169 5.43 10.00 7.60
C TYR A 169 4.22 9.84 6.67
N LEU A 170 3.01 9.69 7.21
CA LEU A 170 1.78 9.69 6.41
C LEU A 170 1.52 11.04 5.75
N VAL A 171 1.75 12.15 6.46
CA VAL A 171 1.63 13.51 5.92
C VAL A 171 2.66 13.74 4.82
N LEU A 172 3.91 13.34 5.00
CA LEU A 172 4.94 13.43 3.97
C LEU A 172 4.57 12.61 2.72
N ALA A 173 4.12 11.36 2.90
CA ALA A 173 3.63 10.56 1.78
C ALA A 173 2.46 11.25 1.05
N THR A 174 1.51 11.82 1.79
CA THR A 174 0.37 12.57 1.24
C THR A 174 0.83 13.75 0.39
N ILE A 175 1.73 14.59 0.91
CA ILE A 175 2.23 15.77 0.20
C ILE A 175 2.95 15.36 -1.09
N ILE A 176 3.85 14.39 -1.01
CA ILE A 176 4.64 13.95 -2.18
C ILE A 176 3.72 13.30 -3.23
N THR A 177 2.79 12.42 -2.82
CA THR A 177 1.83 11.82 -3.76
C THR A 177 0.92 12.87 -4.39
N THR A 178 0.46 13.85 -3.62
CA THR A 178 -0.37 14.96 -4.13
C THR A 178 0.36 15.73 -5.21
N LEU A 179 1.61 16.13 -4.97
CA LEU A 179 2.41 16.85 -5.96
C LEU A 179 2.66 15.98 -7.20
N PHE A 180 3.07 14.73 -7.00
CA PHE A 180 3.34 13.79 -8.09
C PHE A 180 2.10 13.57 -8.98
N MET A 181 0.95 13.28 -8.38
CA MET A 181 -0.29 13.04 -9.13
C MET A 181 -0.83 14.30 -9.79
N SER A 182 -0.70 15.46 -9.16
CA SER A 182 -1.12 16.73 -9.76
C SER A 182 -0.26 17.08 -10.98
N THR A 183 1.04 16.81 -10.93
CA THR A 183 1.94 16.93 -12.08
C THR A 183 1.54 15.96 -13.19
N LEU A 184 1.39 14.67 -12.88
CA LEU A 184 1.00 13.69 -13.91
C LEU A 184 -0.35 14.03 -14.55
N ASN A 185 -1.33 14.47 -13.77
CA ASN A 185 -2.62 14.86 -14.31
C ASN A 185 -2.49 16.08 -15.23
N THR A 186 -1.78 17.11 -14.79
CA THR A 186 -1.61 18.35 -15.56
C THR A 186 -0.91 18.15 -16.90
N PHE A 187 0.14 17.33 -16.92
CA PHE A 187 1.01 17.18 -18.10
C PHE A 187 0.63 16.00 -19.00
N ILE A 188 0.03 14.94 -18.47
CA ILE A 188 -0.18 13.68 -19.21
C ILE A 188 -1.66 13.33 -19.25
N PHE A 189 -2.29 13.11 -18.10
CA PHE A 189 -3.61 12.47 -18.10
C PHE A 189 -4.72 13.39 -18.58
N ASN A 190 -4.64 14.71 -18.36
CA ASN A 190 -5.61 15.64 -18.94
C ASN A 190 -5.61 15.60 -20.47
N ALA A 191 -4.42 15.53 -21.09
CA ALA A 191 -4.28 15.45 -22.54
C ALA A 191 -4.95 14.19 -23.10
N ILE A 192 -4.70 13.06 -22.46
CA ILE A 192 -5.32 11.78 -22.84
C ILE A 192 -6.84 11.84 -22.61
N TYR A 193 -7.26 12.32 -21.44
CA TYR A 193 -8.67 12.37 -21.06
C TYR A 193 -9.47 13.27 -22.01
N PHE A 194 -9.07 14.53 -22.21
CA PHE A 194 -9.78 15.45 -23.08
C PHE A 194 -9.79 15.02 -24.55
N ASN A 195 -8.74 14.35 -25.02
CA ASN A 195 -8.73 13.76 -26.36
C ASN A 195 -9.77 12.63 -26.48
N LEU A 196 -9.86 11.75 -25.49
CA LEU A 196 -10.87 10.67 -25.49
C LEU A 196 -12.31 11.19 -25.42
N PHE A 197 -12.53 12.33 -24.76
CA PHE A 197 -13.81 13.04 -24.76
C PHE A 197 -14.04 13.92 -26.00
N ARG A 198 -13.11 13.93 -26.97
CA ARG A 198 -13.16 14.75 -28.19
C ARG A 198 -13.27 16.25 -27.90
N MET A 199 -12.73 16.70 -26.76
CA MET A 199 -12.64 18.13 -26.41
C MET A 199 -11.42 18.81 -27.05
N ILE A 200 -10.43 18.02 -27.46
CA ILE A 200 -9.22 18.45 -28.18
C ILE A 200 -8.92 17.45 -29.31
N GLU A 201 -8.28 17.94 -30.38
CA GLU A 201 -7.99 17.15 -31.58
C GLU A 201 -6.93 16.08 -31.34
N ASP A 202 -5.89 16.41 -30.58
CA ASP A 202 -4.76 15.54 -30.29
C ASP A 202 -4.41 15.53 -28.79
N ALA A 203 -3.87 14.40 -28.31
CA ALA A 203 -3.48 14.21 -26.91
C ALA A 203 -2.15 14.92 -26.58
N SER A 204 -2.03 16.22 -26.88
CA SER A 204 -0.88 17.05 -26.53
C SER A 204 -1.22 18.16 -25.54
N LEU A 205 -0.27 18.45 -24.65
CA LEU A 205 -0.36 19.57 -23.71
C LEU A 205 -0.45 20.91 -24.44
N SER A 206 0.31 21.06 -25.54
CA SER A 206 0.30 22.28 -26.35
C SER A 206 -1.10 22.60 -26.88
N THR A 207 -1.84 21.58 -27.34
CA THR A 207 -3.20 21.77 -27.83
C THR A 207 -4.14 22.17 -26.71
N ILE A 208 -4.05 21.54 -25.53
CA ILE A 208 -4.87 21.97 -24.37
C ILE A 208 -4.61 23.43 -24.04
N VAL A 209 -3.35 23.85 -23.90
CA VAL A 209 -3.01 25.22 -23.50
C VAL A 209 -3.52 26.25 -24.51
N ARG A 210 -3.41 25.95 -25.81
CA ARG A 210 -3.93 26.83 -26.88
C ARG A 210 -5.45 26.92 -26.87
N THR A 211 -6.12 25.78 -26.74
CA THR A 211 -7.59 25.67 -26.82
C THR A 211 -8.28 26.06 -25.52
N TYR A 212 -7.58 26.05 -24.38
CA TYR A 212 -8.16 26.29 -23.05
C TYR A 212 -8.97 27.59 -22.96
N ASN A 213 -8.40 28.71 -23.43
CA ASN A 213 -9.09 30.00 -23.38
C ASN A 213 -10.19 30.17 -24.43
N GLN A 214 -10.22 29.28 -25.44
CA GLN A 214 -11.19 29.31 -26.54
C GLN A 214 -12.37 28.36 -26.32
N ASN A 215 -12.25 27.42 -25.38
CA ASN A 215 -13.24 26.39 -25.11
C ASN A 215 -13.83 26.56 -23.71
N ASP A 216 -15.06 27.06 -23.63
CA ASP A 216 -15.75 27.29 -22.36
C ASP A 216 -15.97 25.99 -21.56
N ALA A 217 -16.17 24.85 -22.21
CA ALA A 217 -16.35 23.58 -21.48
C ALA A 217 -15.08 23.19 -20.71
N LEU A 218 -13.89 23.42 -21.28
CA LEU A 218 -12.62 23.22 -20.57
C LEU A 218 -12.47 24.22 -19.42
N ARG A 219 -12.87 25.48 -19.59
CA ARG A 219 -12.78 26.48 -18.52
C ARG A 219 -13.74 26.17 -17.37
N VAL A 220 -14.96 25.74 -17.66
CA VAL A 220 -15.94 25.31 -16.65
C VAL A 220 -15.37 24.17 -15.80
N PHE A 221 -14.75 23.18 -16.45
CA PHE A 221 -14.12 22.04 -15.78
C PHE A 221 -13.06 22.46 -14.74
N PHE A 222 -12.35 23.58 -14.97
CA PHE A 222 -11.37 24.13 -14.05
C PHE A 222 -11.80 25.45 -13.39
N PHE A 223 -13.10 25.62 -13.13
CA PHE A 223 -13.67 26.74 -12.37
C PHE A 223 -13.31 28.13 -12.93
N TYR A 224 -13.20 28.25 -14.26
CA TYR A 224 -12.91 29.48 -14.98
C TYR A 224 -11.58 30.18 -14.63
N ILE A 225 -10.61 29.48 -14.01
CA ILE A 225 -9.30 30.06 -13.70
C ILE A 225 -8.56 30.38 -15.02
N PRO A 226 -8.08 31.63 -15.26
CA PRO A 226 -7.57 32.05 -16.59
C PRO A 226 -6.32 31.31 -17.10
N ASN A 227 -5.57 30.66 -16.23
CA ASN A 227 -4.35 29.96 -16.59
C ASN A 227 -4.53 28.45 -16.40
N TYR A 228 -4.42 27.67 -17.47
CA TYR A 228 -4.59 26.21 -17.45
C TYR A 228 -3.75 25.50 -16.38
N TYR A 229 -2.48 25.88 -16.22
CA TYR A 229 -1.61 25.24 -15.23
C TYR A 229 -2.08 25.52 -13.81
N ALA A 230 -2.37 26.79 -13.49
CA ALA A 230 -2.89 27.16 -12.18
C ALA A 230 -4.23 26.46 -11.90
N ALA A 231 -5.08 26.37 -12.92
CA ALA A 231 -6.39 25.74 -12.84
C ALA A 231 -6.28 24.23 -12.56
N SER A 232 -5.46 23.53 -13.34
CA SER A 232 -5.21 22.10 -13.21
C SER A 232 -4.54 21.76 -11.87
N TYR A 233 -3.48 22.47 -11.49
CA TYR A 233 -2.84 22.25 -10.19
C TYR A 233 -3.78 22.53 -9.03
N SER A 234 -4.57 23.60 -9.06
CA SER A 234 -5.50 23.90 -7.98
C SER A 234 -6.56 22.80 -7.80
N LEU A 235 -7.14 22.32 -8.91
CA LEU A 235 -8.11 21.22 -8.89
C LEU A 235 -7.48 19.94 -8.31
N TYR A 236 -6.35 19.49 -8.87
CA TYR A 236 -5.77 18.20 -8.49
C TYR A 236 -5.06 18.22 -7.15
N ILE A 237 -4.43 19.32 -6.75
CA ILE A 237 -3.86 19.44 -5.40
C ILE A 237 -4.98 19.37 -4.37
N THR A 238 -6.06 20.14 -4.55
CA THR A 238 -7.19 20.15 -3.62
C THR A 238 -7.82 18.76 -3.52
N PHE A 239 -8.12 18.14 -4.66
CA PHE A 239 -8.71 16.80 -4.68
C PHE A 239 -7.80 15.74 -4.03
N ASN A 240 -6.52 15.70 -4.40
CA ASN A 240 -5.58 14.71 -3.85
C ASN A 240 -5.33 14.92 -2.35
N LEU A 241 -5.28 16.18 -1.87
CA LEU A 241 -5.16 16.48 -0.44
C LEU A 241 -6.37 15.99 0.35
N ILE A 242 -7.59 16.16 -0.18
CA ILE A 242 -8.81 15.64 0.46
C ILE A 242 -8.76 14.10 0.49
N GLN A 243 -8.51 13.48 -0.66
CA GLN A 243 -8.46 12.03 -0.85
C GLN A 243 -7.45 11.35 0.10
N PHE A 244 -6.21 11.81 0.08
CA PHE A 244 -5.13 11.24 0.91
C PHE A 244 -5.14 11.76 2.35
N GLY A 245 -5.71 12.94 2.59
CA GLY A 245 -5.92 13.47 3.94
C GLY A 245 -6.89 12.61 4.74
N ILE A 246 -8.07 12.29 4.18
CA ILE A 246 -9.02 11.36 4.79
C ILE A 246 -8.35 10.01 5.05
N SER A 247 -7.66 9.47 4.04
CA SER A 247 -6.96 8.19 4.14
C SER A 247 -5.90 8.18 5.24
N THR A 248 -5.15 9.28 5.38
CA THR A 248 -4.13 9.47 6.41
C THR A 248 -4.73 9.47 7.81
N VAL A 249 -5.82 10.21 8.04
CA VAL A 249 -6.48 10.27 9.35
C VAL A 249 -6.97 8.88 9.76
N VAL A 250 -7.67 8.17 8.87
CA VAL A 250 -8.21 6.85 9.20
C VAL A 250 -7.09 5.82 9.38
N ALA A 251 -6.07 5.83 8.52
CA ALA A 251 -4.91 4.95 8.67
C ALA A 251 -4.18 5.19 9.99
N PHE A 252 -4.02 6.45 10.40
CA PHE A 252 -3.42 6.80 11.68
C PHE A 252 -4.24 6.25 12.86
N LEU A 253 -5.56 6.47 12.88
CA LEU A 253 -6.44 5.94 13.92
C LEU A 253 -6.40 4.40 14.00
N PHE A 254 -6.36 3.73 12.86
CA PHE A 254 -6.16 2.29 12.79
C PHE A 254 -4.82 1.88 13.42
N ILE A 255 -3.71 2.50 13.01
CA ILE A 255 -2.37 2.17 13.53
C ILE A 255 -2.27 2.43 15.04
N LEU A 256 -2.90 3.50 15.55
CA LEU A 256 -2.98 3.79 16.98
C LEU A 256 -3.67 2.65 17.74
N THR A 257 -4.85 2.26 17.26
CA THR A 257 -5.64 1.20 17.87
C THR A 257 -4.90 -0.14 17.78
N TYR A 258 -4.33 -0.44 16.63
CA TYR A 258 -3.56 -1.64 16.38
C TYR A 258 -2.33 -1.74 17.30
N LYS A 259 -1.54 -0.66 17.44
CA LYS A 259 -0.37 -0.65 18.33
C LYS A 259 -0.77 -0.87 19.80
N LYS A 260 -1.85 -0.24 20.26
CA LYS A 260 -2.35 -0.39 21.64
C LYS A 260 -2.93 -1.79 21.92
N THR A 261 -3.59 -2.38 20.93
CA THR A 261 -4.32 -3.65 21.06
C THR A 261 -3.42 -4.84 20.78
N GLY A 262 -2.60 -4.78 19.73
CA GLY A 262 -1.64 -5.81 19.34
C GLY A 262 -0.61 -6.10 20.43
N GLN A 263 -0.16 -5.08 21.16
CA GLN A 263 0.70 -5.24 22.34
C GLN A 263 -0.01 -5.96 23.51
N ARG A 264 -1.34 -5.84 23.63
CA ARG A 264 -2.11 -6.43 24.73
C ARG A 264 -2.54 -7.87 24.46
N PHE A 265 -2.80 -8.22 23.20
CA PHE A 265 -3.38 -9.52 22.84
C PHE A 265 -2.40 -10.50 22.21
N ASP A 266 -1.11 -10.17 22.14
CA ASP A 266 -0.09 -11.04 21.52
C ASP A 266 -0.48 -11.49 20.08
N LEU A 267 -1.32 -10.70 19.40
CA LEU A 267 -1.76 -10.96 18.02
C LEU A 267 -0.56 -11.07 17.07
N ASP A 268 0.52 -10.38 17.41
CA ASP A 268 1.81 -10.50 16.75
C ASP A 268 2.41 -11.90 16.89
N LYS A 269 2.36 -12.54 18.08
CA LYS A 269 2.89 -13.90 18.24
C LYS A 269 2.11 -14.92 17.41
N GLY A 270 0.80 -14.73 17.21
CA GLY A 270 -0.03 -15.61 16.38
C GLY A 270 0.17 -15.49 14.86
N ILE A 271 0.84 -14.41 14.40
CA ILE A 271 1.18 -14.11 13.01
C ILE A 271 2.71 -14.18 12.78
N TYR A 272 3.54 -14.32 13.82
CA TYR A 272 5.01 -14.38 13.70
C TYR A 272 5.67 -15.62 14.32
N LEU A 273 4.92 -16.50 15.00
CA LEU A 273 5.39 -17.83 15.40
C LEU A 273 5.19 -18.84 14.26
#